data_AF-A0A949FX89-F1
#
_entry.id   AF-A0A949FX89-F1
#
_cell.length_a   1.000
_cell.length_b   1.000
_cell.length_c   1.000
_cell.angle_alpha   90.00
_cell.angle_beta   90.00
_cell.angle_gamma   90.00
#
_symmetry.space_group_name_H-M   'P 1'
#
loop_
_entity.id
_entity.type
_entity.pdbx_description
1 polymer ?
#
loop_
_entity_poly.entity_id
_entity_poly.type
_entity_poly.pdbx_seq_one_letter_code
_entity_poly.pdbx_strand_id
1 'polypeptide(L)'
;MPYLQVHTVALAAAIDDYIRETLFRETFEPFEHEGWRLLLLQPIVDHIVKVFGLALVQAEDRAIHGETDVIHRRLSEVPKLAVRESASLEVTKCIYKRLPYPTRSGGLERAFIEWAQEDGGIEAFCKISESRHDFARLRYVKDDGMPAFYIPDFFARTSDAVYLVETKAQQQLGHPNVQRKLKAAATWCGRISALAPAMRSDRAWHYALVGESLFWEWKQKNARLAELLAFSRIRTVSPQQAQGHLAL
;
A
#
# COMPACT_ATOMS: atom_id res chain seq x y z
N MET A 1 14.55 -21.57 3.94
CA MET A 1 13.22 -20.91 3.86
C MET A 1 12.17 -21.94 3.40
N PRO A 2 11.58 -22.74 4.30
CA PRO A 2 10.67 -23.84 3.94
C PRO A 2 9.23 -23.42 3.64
N TYR A 3 8.78 -22.28 4.20
CA TYR A 3 7.37 -21.84 4.09
C TYR A 3 6.93 -21.39 2.68
N LEU A 4 7.88 -20.97 1.82
CA LEU A 4 7.55 -20.58 0.44
C LEU A 4 7.19 -21.79 -0.45
N GLN A 5 7.71 -22.99 -0.14
CA GLN A 5 7.50 -24.18 -0.97
C GLN A 5 6.12 -24.82 -0.77
N VAL A 6 5.54 -24.68 0.42
CA VAL A 6 4.23 -25.29 0.74
C VAL A 6 3.09 -24.59 -0.02
N HIS A 7 3.13 -23.26 -0.14
CA HIS A 7 2.11 -22.49 -0.85
C HIS A 7 2.21 -22.61 -2.37
N THR A 8 3.39 -22.88 -2.93
CA THR A 8 3.56 -23.03 -4.38
C THR A 8 2.90 -24.29 -4.93
N VAL A 9 2.85 -25.39 -4.16
CA VAL A 9 2.21 -26.64 -4.61
C VAL A 9 0.68 -26.48 -4.68
N ALA A 10 0.08 -25.92 -3.62
CA ALA A 10 -1.36 -25.67 -3.59
C ALA A 10 -1.80 -24.67 -4.67
N LEU A 11 -0.99 -23.62 -4.91
CA LEU A 11 -1.25 -22.66 -5.98
C LEU A 11 -1.12 -23.30 -7.37
N ALA A 12 -0.09 -24.12 -7.60
CA ALA A 12 0.10 -24.81 -8.86
C ALA A 12 -1.05 -25.79 -9.15
N ALA A 13 -1.49 -26.55 -8.15
CA ALA A 13 -2.65 -27.44 -8.27
C ALA A 13 -3.93 -26.66 -8.59
N ALA A 14 -4.20 -25.56 -7.87
CA ALA A 14 -5.37 -24.73 -8.15
C ALA A 14 -5.34 -24.12 -9.56
N ILE A 15 -4.17 -23.70 -10.06
CA ILE A 15 -4.01 -23.21 -11.44
C ILE A 15 -4.25 -24.34 -12.44
N ASP A 16 -3.73 -25.55 -12.20
CA ASP A 16 -3.93 -26.70 -13.08
C ASP A 16 -5.41 -27.10 -13.15
N ASP A 17 -6.11 -27.20 -12.01
CA ASP A 17 -7.55 -27.44 -11.94
C ASP A 17 -8.35 -26.36 -12.71
N TYR A 18 -8.00 -25.09 -12.52
CA TYR A 18 -8.65 -23.99 -13.23
C TYR A 18 -8.44 -24.07 -14.75
N ILE A 19 -7.23 -24.40 -15.18
CA ILE A 19 -6.90 -24.56 -16.61
C ILE A 19 -7.71 -25.71 -17.21
N ARG A 20 -7.79 -26.85 -16.53
CA ARG A 20 -8.46 -28.06 -17.02
C ARG A 20 -9.97 -27.93 -17.05
N GLU A 21 -10.56 -27.32 -16.03
CA GLU A 21 -12.00 -27.41 -15.80
C GLU A 21 -12.76 -26.09 -16.05
N THR A 22 -12.08 -24.94 -16.06
CA THR A 22 -12.77 -23.63 -16.03
C THR A 22 -12.33 -22.66 -17.11
N LEU A 23 -11.03 -22.56 -17.42
CA LEU A 23 -10.45 -21.50 -18.25
C LEU A 23 -11.13 -21.36 -19.62
N PHE A 24 -11.39 -22.50 -20.28
CA PHE A 24 -12.02 -22.54 -21.61
C PHE A 24 -13.52 -22.84 -21.56
N ARG A 25 -14.10 -22.99 -20.36
CA ARG A 25 -15.50 -23.39 -20.11
C ARG A 25 -15.88 -24.76 -20.69
N GLU A 26 -14.87 -25.57 -20.92
CA GLU A 26 -14.94 -26.97 -21.32
C GLU A 26 -13.71 -27.67 -20.74
N THR A 27 -13.75 -29.01 -20.70
CA THR A 27 -12.60 -29.80 -20.28
C THR A 27 -11.46 -29.60 -21.27
N PHE A 28 -10.30 -29.21 -20.75
CA PHE A 28 -9.12 -28.89 -21.54
C PHE A 28 -7.91 -29.66 -21.03
N GLU A 29 -7.27 -30.42 -21.92
CA GLU A 29 -6.06 -31.17 -21.60
C GLU A 29 -4.80 -30.52 -22.18
N PRO A 30 -3.95 -29.85 -21.36
CA PRO A 30 -2.81 -29.07 -21.88
C PRO A 30 -1.80 -29.88 -22.70
N PHE A 31 -1.68 -31.17 -22.43
CA PHE A 31 -0.69 -32.03 -23.08
C PHE A 31 -1.24 -32.75 -24.32
N GLU A 32 -2.56 -32.71 -24.55
CA GLU A 32 -3.14 -33.20 -25.79
C GLU A 32 -3.06 -32.13 -26.87
N HIS A 33 -2.77 -32.54 -28.10
CA HIS A 33 -2.78 -31.68 -29.29
C HIS A 33 -1.97 -30.37 -29.17
N GLU A 34 -0.89 -30.38 -28.36
CA GLU A 34 -0.09 -29.19 -28.05
C GLU A 34 -0.88 -28.03 -27.41
N GLY A 35 -1.96 -28.33 -26.68
CA GLY A 35 -2.81 -27.32 -26.00
C GLY A 35 -2.02 -26.35 -25.12
N TRP A 36 -0.90 -26.78 -24.53
CA TRP A 36 0.01 -25.96 -23.74
C TRP A 36 0.49 -24.70 -24.47
N ARG A 37 0.54 -24.71 -25.81
CA ARG A 37 0.91 -23.53 -26.61
C ARG A 37 -0.11 -22.40 -26.49
N LEU A 38 -1.40 -22.72 -26.29
CA LEU A 38 -2.44 -21.73 -26.02
C LEU A 38 -2.23 -21.05 -24.66
N LEU A 39 -1.75 -21.79 -23.67
CA LEU A 39 -1.45 -21.26 -22.33
C LEU A 39 -0.29 -20.26 -22.33
N LEU A 40 0.56 -20.30 -23.36
CA LEU A 40 1.67 -19.35 -23.55
C LEU A 40 1.25 -18.05 -24.26
N LEU A 41 0.02 -17.98 -24.76
CA LEU A 41 -0.48 -16.74 -25.36
C LEU A 41 -0.62 -15.68 -24.27
N GLN A 42 -0.03 -14.51 -24.50
CA GLN A 42 -0.04 -13.41 -23.53
C GLN A 42 -1.44 -13.10 -22.96
N PRO A 43 -2.53 -13.07 -23.77
CA PRO A 43 -3.87 -12.82 -23.25
C PRO A 43 -4.36 -13.90 -22.25
N ILE A 44 -3.95 -15.15 -22.42
CA ILE A 44 -4.31 -16.26 -21.53
C ILE A 44 -3.50 -16.16 -20.24
N VAL A 45 -2.20 -15.89 -20.34
CA VAL A 45 -1.34 -15.64 -19.18
C VAL A 45 -1.88 -14.48 -18.34
N ASP A 46 -2.17 -13.34 -18.96
CA ASP A 46 -2.72 -12.16 -18.29
C ASP A 46 -4.06 -12.47 -17.62
N HIS A 47 -4.92 -13.27 -18.26
CA HIS A 47 -6.20 -13.67 -17.70
C HIS A 47 -6.04 -14.57 -16.46
N ILE A 48 -5.19 -15.59 -16.53
CA ILE A 48 -4.91 -16.49 -15.39
C ILE A 48 -4.35 -15.67 -14.22
N VAL A 49 -3.37 -14.80 -14.48
CA VAL A 49 -2.79 -13.95 -13.43
C VAL A 49 -3.83 -13.02 -12.84
N LYS A 50 -4.73 -12.46 -13.65
CA LYS A 50 -5.84 -11.62 -13.17
C LYS A 50 -6.80 -12.38 -12.24
N VAL A 51 -7.23 -13.57 -12.63
CA VAL A 51 -8.19 -14.38 -11.85
C VAL A 51 -7.57 -14.78 -10.52
N PHE A 52 -6.35 -15.32 -10.54
CA PHE A 52 -5.67 -15.77 -9.32
C PHE A 52 -5.15 -14.62 -8.46
N GLY A 53 -4.69 -13.52 -9.08
CA GLY A 53 -4.28 -12.31 -8.36
C GLY A 53 -5.44 -11.69 -7.58
N LEU A 54 -6.64 -11.65 -8.19
CA LEU A 54 -7.85 -11.21 -7.50
C LEU A 54 -8.24 -12.18 -6.38
N ALA A 55 -8.24 -13.48 -6.65
CA ALA A 55 -8.62 -14.50 -5.68
C ALA A 55 -7.68 -14.52 -4.45
N LEU A 56 -6.37 -14.37 -4.65
CA LEU A 56 -5.38 -14.29 -3.57
C LEU A 56 -5.60 -13.07 -2.67
N VAL A 57 -5.86 -11.90 -3.26
CA VAL A 57 -6.14 -10.69 -2.49
C VAL A 57 -7.48 -10.77 -1.76
N GLN A 58 -8.50 -11.41 -2.36
CA GLN A 58 -9.77 -11.68 -1.69
C GLN A 58 -9.66 -12.73 -0.58
N ALA A 59 -8.80 -13.74 -0.76
CA ALA A 59 -8.51 -14.74 0.25
C ALA A 59 -7.78 -14.13 1.46
N GLU A 60 -6.89 -13.15 1.24
CA GLU A 60 -6.31 -12.34 2.32
C GLU A 60 -7.38 -11.50 3.07
N ASP A 61 -8.58 -11.32 2.53
CA ASP A 61 -9.68 -10.53 3.13
C ASP A 61 -10.72 -11.39 3.88
N ARG A 62 -10.70 -12.73 3.72
CA ARG A 62 -11.56 -13.64 4.48
C ARG A 62 -10.97 -13.88 5.87
N ALA A 63 -11.86 -13.90 6.87
CA ALA A 63 -11.56 -13.95 8.29
C ALA A 63 -10.42 -14.92 8.61
N ILE A 64 -9.34 -14.37 9.16
CA ILE A 64 -8.19 -15.09 9.68
C ILE A 64 -8.72 -16.06 10.75
N HIS A 65 -8.77 -17.36 10.44
CA HIS A 65 -8.98 -18.41 11.44
C HIS A 65 -7.58 -18.93 11.81
N GLY A 66 -7.02 -18.38 12.89
CA GLY A 66 -5.67 -18.68 13.40
C GLY A 66 -5.11 -17.55 14.27
N GLU A 67 -4.00 -17.80 14.97
CA GLU A 67 -3.24 -16.73 15.64
C GLU A 67 -2.59 -15.83 14.59
N THR A 68 -2.77 -14.51 14.70
CA THR A 68 -2.14 -13.56 13.77
C THR A 68 -0.67 -13.37 14.16
N ASP A 69 0.24 -13.94 13.37
CA ASP A 69 1.67 -13.68 13.52
C ASP A 69 2.02 -12.25 13.06
N VAL A 70 2.43 -11.40 14.01
CA VAL A 70 2.84 -10.03 13.73
C VAL A 70 4.37 -9.94 13.71
N ILE A 71 4.94 -9.67 12.53
CA ILE A 71 6.38 -9.46 12.37
C ILE A 71 6.67 -7.96 12.37
N HIS A 72 7.42 -7.51 13.37
CA HIS A 72 7.87 -6.12 13.46
C HIS A 72 9.11 -5.88 12.60
N ARG A 73 9.05 -4.84 11.76
CA ARG A 73 10.18 -4.36 10.96
C ARG A 73 10.50 -2.91 11.31
N ARG A 74 11.77 -2.54 11.30
CA ARG A 74 12.25 -1.20 11.65
C ARG A 74 12.88 -0.50 10.45
N LEU A 75 12.63 0.80 10.31
CA LEU A 75 13.32 1.62 9.31
C LEU A 75 14.85 1.54 9.46
N SER A 76 15.36 1.40 10.69
CA SER A 76 16.78 1.26 10.99
C SER A 76 17.43 -0.03 10.46
N GLU A 77 16.66 -1.00 9.97
CA GLU A 77 17.22 -2.18 9.27
C GLU A 77 17.91 -1.79 7.97
N VAL A 78 17.55 -0.64 7.40
CA VAL A 78 18.30 0.00 6.33
C VAL A 78 19.28 0.98 7.00
N PRO A 79 20.60 0.69 7.03
CA PRO A 79 21.54 1.48 7.82
C PRO A 79 21.80 2.87 7.24
N LYS A 80 21.61 3.05 5.93
CA LYS A 80 21.78 4.33 5.23
C LYS A 80 20.98 4.41 3.94
N LEU A 81 20.54 5.63 3.63
CA LEU A 81 20.03 6.03 2.31
C LEU A 81 21.08 6.88 1.61
N ALA A 82 21.56 6.44 0.45
CA ALA A 82 22.44 7.25 -0.39
C ALA A 82 21.59 8.28 -1.14
N VAL A 83 21.85 9.57 -0.90
CA VAL A 83 21.09 10.67 -1.48
C VAL A 83 22.04 11.74 -2.03
N ARG A 84 21.58 12.51 -3.02
CA ARG A 84 22.30 13.68 -3.50
C ARG A 84 22.05 14.84 -2.53
N GLU A 85 23.12 15.49 -2.09
CA GLU A 85 23.01 16.61 -1.15
C GLU A 85 22.13 17.74 -1.69
N SER A 86 22.31 18.10 -2.97
CA SER A 86 21.52 19.13 -3.67
C SER A 86 20.04 18.80 -3.87
N ALA A 87 19.63 17.54 -3.62
CA ALA A 87 18.25 17.06 -3.76
C ALA A 87 17.79 16.33 -2.48
N SER A 88 18.21 16.84 -1.33
CA SER A 88 17.81 16.33 -0.02
C SER A 88 17.83 17.44 1.03
N LEU A 89 17.09 17.24 2.11
CA LEU A 89 17.07 18.13 3.28
C LEU A 89 17.62 17.43 4.50
N GLU A 90 18.32 18.17 5.35
CA GLU A 90 18.67 17.70 6.70
C GLU A 90 17.43 17.69 7.58
N VAL A 91 17.29 16.62 8.36
CA VAL A 91 16.15 16.42 9.26
C VAL A 91 16.63 15.85 10.58
N THR A 92 15.92 16.17 11.66
CA THR A 92 16.24 15.67 13.01
C THR A 92 15.16 14.76 13.58
N LYS A 93 13.98 14.71 12.94
CA LYS A 93 12.87 13.84 13.33
C LYS A 93 12.82 12.51 12.55
N CYS A 94 13.93 12.13 11.91
CA CYS A 94 14.07 10.90 11.15
C CYS A 94 15.32 10.12 11.61
N ILE A 95 15.31 8.80 11.43
CA ILE A 95 16.51 7.97 11.66
C ILE A 95 17.64 8.28 10.66
N TYR A 96 17.28 8.81 9.48
CA TYR A 96 18.23 9.28 8.48
C TYR A 96 18.49 10.76 8.65
N LYS A 97 19.77 11.15 8.63
CA LYS A 97 20.18 12.57 8.71
C LYS A 97 19.64 13.43 7.58
N ARG A 98 19.38 12.81 6.41
CA ARG A 98 18.86 13.50 5.22
C ARG A 98 17.76 12.71 4.56
N LEU A 99 16.73 13.40 4.08
CA LEU A 99 15.66 12.82 3.26
C LEU A 99 15.68 13.40 1.84
N PRO A 100 15.59 12.56 0.79
CA PRO A 100 15.60 13.03 -0.58
C PRO A 100 14.23 13.57 -1.00
N TYR A 101 14.20 14.54 -1.89
CA TYR A 101 12.98 14.99 -2.55
C TYR A 101 13.18 15.05 -4.06
N PRO A 102 12.13 14.81 -4.87
CA PRO A 102 12.26 14.95 -6.31
C PRO A 102 12.38 16.43 -6.70
N THR A 103 13.28 16.74 -7.63
CA THR A 103 13.56 18.12 -8.06
C THR A 103 12.70 18.59 -9.23
N ARG A 104 11.88 17.71 -9.83
CA ARG A 104 11.13 17.98 -11.07
C ARG A 104 9.61 17.92 -10.92
N SER A 105 9.07 17.72 -9.72
CA SER A 105 7.65 17.39 -9.51
C SER A 105 6.97 18.31 -8.49
N GLY A 106 6.98 19.62 -8.74
CA GLY A 106 6.14 20.60 -8.03
C GLY A 106 6.58 20.96 -6.61
N GLY A 107 7.57 20.27 -6.03
CA GLY A 107 8.15 20.61 -4.72
C GLY A 107 7.28 20.25 -3.51
N LEU A 108 6.11 19.62 -3.71
CA LEU A 108 5.21 19.23 -2.63
C LEU A 108 5.90 18.34 -1.58
N GLU A 109 6.63 17.32 -2.01
CA GLU A 109 7.35 16.43 -1.09
C GLU A 109 8.47 17.14 -0.31
N ARG A 110 9.14 18.12 -0.95
CA ARG A 110 10.12 18.96 -0.27
C ARG A 110 9.44 19.78 0.82
N ALA A 111 8.35 20.45 0.48
CA ALA A 111 7.58 21.26 1.42
C ALA A 111 6.98 20.42 2.55
N PHE A 112 6.59 19.16 2.27
CA PHE A 112 6.13 18.22 3.28
C PHE A 112 7.23 17.92 4.30
N ILE A 113 8.45 17.65 3.83
CA ILE A 113 9.62 17.42 4.71
C ILE A 113 9.89 18.65 5.60
N GLU A 114 9.89 19.85 5.00
CA GLU A 114 10.11 21.12 5.73
C GLU A 114 9.03 21.31 6.81
N TRP A 115 7.75 21.14 6.46
CA TRP A 115 6.65 21.35 7.40
C TRP A 115 6.60 20.27 8.51
N ALA A 116 6.90 19.01 8.19
CA ALA A 116 7.00 17.95 9.19
C ALA A 116 8.14 18.20 10.19
N GLN A 117 9.25 18.77 9.72
CA GLN A 117 10.37 19.17 10.56
C GLN A 117 9.97 20.32 11.51
N GLU A 118 9.18 21.28 11.04
CA GLU A 118 8.70 22.45 11.80
C GLU A 118 7.57 22.10 12.80
N ASP A 119 6.62 21.25 12.42
CA ASP A 119 5.40 21.01 13.21
C ASP A 119 5.67 20.18 14.47
N GLY A 120 5.48 20.78 15.65
CA GLY A 120 5.62 20.10 16.94
C GLY A 120 4.66 18.93 17.18
N GLY A 121 3.56 18.83 16.41
CA GLY A 121 2.65 17.68 16.44
C GLY A 121 3.21 16.43 15.75
N ILE A 122 4.25 16.57 14.93
CA ILE A 122 4.95 15.46 14.29
C ILE A 122 6.15 15.07 15.15
N GLU A 123 6.10 13.87 15.75
CA GLU A 123 7.16 13.30 16.60
C GLU A 123 8.28 12.67 15.79
N ALA A 124 7.94 12.03 14.66
CA ALA A 124 8.89 11.42 13.75
C ALA A 124 8.31 11.32 12.34
N PHE A 125 9.14 11.36 11.31
CA PHE A 125 8.70 11.07 9.96
C PHE A 125 9.84 10.49 9.11
N CYS A 126 9.50 9.82 8.01
CA CYS A 126 10.46 9.27 7.07
C CYS A 126 9.86 9.21 5.69
N LYS A 127 10.62 9.65 4.68
CA LYS A 127 10.31 9.31 3.30
C LYS A 127 10.66 7.85 3.03
N ILE A 128 9.77 7.11 2.38
CA ILE A 128 9.98 5.71 2.09
C ILE A 128 10.70 5.57 0.74
N SER A 129 11.87 4.94 0.76
CA SER A 129 12.59 4.55 -0.44
C SER A 129 12.05 3.23 -1.00
N GLU A 130 11.53 3.28 -2.22
CA GLU A 130 11.03 2.10 -2.96
C GLU A 130 12.06 0.99 -3.11
N SER A 131 13.34 1.33 -3.32
CA SER A 131 14.41 0.36 -3.54
C SER A 131 15.08 -0.16 -2.27
N ARG A 132 14.79 0.45 -1.10
CA ARG A 132 15.51 0.14 0.16
C ARG A 132 14.58 -0.37 1.25
N HIS A 133 13.36 0.16 1.36
CA HIS A 133 12.38 -0.28 2.35
C HIS A 133 11.42 -1.30 1.73
N ASP A 134 11.94 -2.46 1.33
CA ASP A 134 11.17 -3.55 0.71
C ASP A 134 10.08 -4.14 1.62
N PHE A 135 10.10 -3.81 2.90
CA PHE A 135 9.11 -4.17 3.91
C PHE A 135 7.99 -3.14 4.05
N ALA A 136 8.17 -1.92 3.54
CA ALA A 136 7.17 -0.85 3.58
C ALA A 136 6.40 -0.77 2.26
N ARG A 137 6.01 -1.93 1.71
CA ARG A 137 5.24 -2.07 0.47
C ARG A 137 3.99 -2.91 0.70
N LEU A 138 2.89 -2.50 0.09
CA LEU A 138 1.58 -3.10 0.21
C LEU A 138 1.24 -3.83 -1.09
N ARG A 139 0.63 -5.01 -0.99
CA ARG A 139 0.09 -5.70 -2.16
C ARG A 139 -1.26 -5.11 -2.54
N TYR A 140 -1.48 -4.91 -3.83
CA TYR A 140 -2.79 -4.55 -4.37
C TYR A 140 -2.97 -5.11 -5.78
N VAL A 141 -4.21 -5.14 -6.26
CA VAL A 141 -4.55 -5.56 -7.63
C VAL A 141 -4.79 -4.31 -8.47
N LYS A 142 -4.05 -4.18 -9.58
CA LYS A 142 -4.23 -3.11 -10.57
C LYS A 142 -5.58 -3.23 -11.30
N ASP A 143 -5.89 -2.26 -12.15
CA ASP A 143 -7.07 -2.26 -13.02
C ASP A 143 -7.05 -3.39 -14.06
N ASP A 144 -5.87 -3.73 -14.57
CA ASP A 144 -5.64 -4.90 -15.45
C ASP A 144 -5.82 -6.25 -14.73
N GLY A 145 -5.88 -6.27 -13.39
CA GLY A 145 -5.98 -7.50 -12.60
C GLY A 145 -4.66 -8.07 -12.13
N MET A 146 -3.54 -7.51 -12.56
CA MET A 146 -2.22 -7.98 -12.18
C MET A 146 -1.88 -7.55 -10.74
N PRO A 147 -1.20 -8.41 -9.96
CA PRO A 147 -0.68 -8.02 -8.65
C PRO A 147 0.41 -6.96 -8.80
N ALA A 148 0.40 -5.99 -7.89
CA ALA A 148 1.40 -4.94 -7.84
C ALA A 148 1.74 -4.55 -6.40
N PHE A 149 2.88 -3.88 -6.25
CA PHE A 149 3.27 -3.27 -5.00
C PHE A 149 2.96 -1.77 -5.02
N TYR A 150 2.41 -1.29 -3.91
CA TYR A 150 2.24 0.11 -3.59
C TYR A 150 3.20 0.48 -2.47
N ILE A 151 3.97 1.55 -2.66
CA ILE A 151 4.88 2.11 -1.67
C ILE A 151 4.41 3.54 -1.41
N PRO A 152 4.15 3.91 -0.15
CA PRO A 152 3.77 5.28 0.19
C PRO A 152 4.95 6.25 0.08
N ASP A 153 4.66 7.53 -0.04
CA ASP A 153 5.70 8.56 -0.01
C ASP A 153 6.32 8.69 1.38
N PHE A 154 5.50 8.78 2.44
CA PHE A 154 5.99 9.00 3.79
C PHE A 154 5.28 8.14 4.84
N PHE A 155 6.00 7.87 5.92
CA PHE A 155 5.40 7.66 7.24
C PHE A 155 5.57 8.90 8.10
N ALA A 156 4.53 9.30 8.80
CA ALA A 156 4.55 10.38 9.79
C ALA A 156 3.90 9.92 11.09
N ARG A 157 4.52 10.19 12.23
CA ARG A 157 4.08 9.75 13.55
C ARG A 157 3.72 10.96 14.41
N THR A 158 2.53 10.93 14.98
CA THR A 158 2.06 11.82 16.04
C THR A 158 2.07 11.07 17.38
N SER A 159 1.66 11.74 18.46
CA SER A 159 1.55 11.11 19.78
C SER A 159 0.58 9.94 19.82
N ASP A 160 -0.47 9.97 19.00
CA ASP A 160 -1.60 9.04 19.01
C ASP A 160 -1.73 8.18 17.74
N ALA A 161 -1.05 8.54 16.65
CA ALA A 161 -1.21 7.89 15.36
C ALA A 161 0.09 7.76 14.54
N VAL A 162 0.07 6.82 13.61
CA VAL A 162 1.01 6.70 12.49
C VAL A 162 0.23 6.87 11.20
N TYR A 163 0.64 7.84 10.40
CA TYR A 163 0.08 8.14 9.09
C TYR A 163 0.96 7.53 7.99
N LEU A 164 0.34 6.71 7.16
CA LEU A 164 0.85 6.34 5.85
C LEU A 164 0.38 7.41 4.88
N VAL A 165 1.31 8.23 4.39
CA VAL A 165 1.01 9.45 3.64
C VAL A 165 1.36 9.27 2.17
N GLU A 166 0.39 9.56 1.32
CA GLU A 166 0.59 9.73 -0.12
C GLU A 166 0.44 11.21 -0.46
N THR A 167 1.44 11.78 -1.12
CA THR A 167 1.37 13.14 -1.64
C THR A 167 1.04 13.10 -3.12
N LYS A 168 0.14 13.96 -3.58
CA LYS A 168 -0.31 13.91 -4.98
C LYS A 168 -0.51 15.29 -5.57
N ALA A 169 0.05 15.48 -6.76
CA ALA A 169 -0.30 16.60 -7.62
C ALA A 169 -1.77 16.48 -8.04
N GLN A 170 -2.46 17.62 -8.16
CA GLN A 170 -3.93 17.74 -8.29
C GLN A 170 -4.58 16.84 -9.36
N GLN A 171 -3.86 16.46 -10.43
CA GLN A 171 -4.42 15.87 -11.65
C GLN A 171 -4.70 14.35 -11.62
N GLN A 172 -4.65 13.65 -10.48
CA GLN A 172 -4.72 12.18 -10.50
C GLN A 172 -5.64 11.50 -9.48
N LEU A 173 -6.57 12.21 -8.84
CA LEU A 173 -7.44 11.59 -7.81
C LEU A 173 -8.52 10.65 -8.37
N GLY A 174 -8.93 10.84 -9.62
CA GLY A 174 -10.03 10.07 -10.25
C GLY A 174 -9.63 8.79 -10.99
N HIS A 175 -8.33 8.48 -11.12
CA HIS A 175 -7.91 7.31 -11.91
C HIS A 175 -8.28 6.00 -11.20
N PRO A 176 -8.86 4.99 -11.88
CA PRO A 176 -9.28 3.72 -11.25
C PRO A 176 -8.17 3.04 -10.45
N ASN A 177 -6.94 3.07 -10.97
CA ASN A 177 -5.78 2.53 -10.27
C ASN A 177 -5.43 3.26 -8.96
N VAL A 178 -5.71 4.57 -8.86
CA VAL A 178 -5.50 5.37 -7.64
C VAL A 178 -6.50 4.98 -6.56
N GLN A 179 -7.76 4.75 -6.93
CA GLN A 179 -8.78 4.25 -6.01
C GLN A 179 -8.43 2.85 -5.46
N ARG A 180 -7.85 1.99 -6.30
CA ARG A 180 -7.37 0.65 -5.89
C ARG A 180 -6.22 0.73 -4.89
N LYS A 181 -5.22 1.58 -5.14
CA LYS A 181 -4.12 1.86 -4.18
C LYS A 181 -4.66 2.39 -2.85
N LEU A 182 -5.56 3.38 -2.91
CA LEU A 182 -6.20 3.97 -1.74
C LEU A 182 -6.94 2.92 -0.91
N LYS A 183 -7.76 2.06 -1.53
CA LYS A 183 -8.48 0.99 -0.83
C LYS A 183 -7.53 0.02 -0.15
N ALA A 184 -6.47 -0.41 -0.85
CA ALA A 184 -5.47 -1.32 -0.28
C ALA A 184 -4.73 -0.68 0.91
N ALA A 185 -4.30 0.58 0.77
CA ALA A 185 -3.61 1.32 1.82
C ALA A 185 -4.48 1.53 3.07
N ALA A 186 -5.74 1.94 2.87
CA ALA A 186 -6.68 2.13 3.97
C ALA A 186 -7.02 0.80 4.67
N THR A 187 -7.20 -0.29 3.91
CA THR A 187 -7.42 -1.63 4.48
C THR A 187 -6.22 -2.10 5.29
N TRP A 188 -5.01 -1.91 4.78
CA TRP A 188 -3.78 -2.27 5.47
C TRP A 188 -3.61 -1.51 6.80
N CYS A 189 -3.85 -0.20 6.79
CA CYS A 189 -3.85 0.62 8.01
C CYS A 189 -4.95 0.17 9.01
N GLY A 190 -6.13 -0.22 8.50
CA GLY A 190 -7.21 -0.79 9.30
C GLY A 190 -6.83 -2.10 9.98
N ARG A 191 -6.18 -3.03 9.25
CA ARG A 191 -5.68 -4.30 9.79
C ARG A 191 -4.65 -4.08 10.90
N ILE A 192 -3.69 -3.15 10.72
CA ILE A 192 -2.74 -2.80 11.77
C ILE A 192 -3.45 -2.20 12.98
N SER A 193 -4.41 -1.31 12.76
CA SER A 193 -5.16 -0.66 13.86
C SER A 193 -6.04 -1.63 14.65
N ALA A 194 -6.46 -2.74 14.04
CA ALA A 194 -7.23 -3.80 14.68
C ALA A 194 -6.36 -4.70 15.59
N LEU A 195 -5.03 -4.64 15.49
CA LEU A 195 -4.13 -5.33 16.41
C LEU A 195 -4.23 -4.73 17.82
N ALA A 196 -3.85 -5.53 18.82
CA ALA A 196 -3.73 -5.08 20.19
C ALA A 196 -2.79 -3.85 20.29
N PRO A 197 -3.11 -2.83 21.12
CA PRO A 197 -2.32 -1.60 21.21
C PRO A 197 -0.81 -1.81 21.38
N ALA A 198 -0.41 -2.76 22.23
CA ALA A 198 0.99 -3.12 22.46
C ALA A 198 1.74 -3.56 21.18
N MET A 199 1.04 -4.19 20.23
CA MET A 199 1.61 -4.64 18.95
C MET A 199 1.75 -3.52 17.91
N ARG A 200 1.30 -2.31 18.23
CA ARG A 200 1.35 -1.15 17.32
C ARG A 200 1.85 0.11 18.02
N SER A 201 2.66 -0.05 19.08
CA SER A 201 3.21 1.05 19.88
C SER A 201 2.12 2.02 20.35
N ASP A 202 0.96 1.47 20.70
CA ASP A 202 -0.24 2.15 21.19
C ASP A 202 -0.84 3.20 20.24
N ARG A 203 -0.40 3.21 18.96
CA ARG A 203 -0.85 4.19 17.96
C ARG A 203 -1.77 3.58 16.92
N ALA A 204 -2.80 4.31 16.53
CA ALA A 204 -3.64 3.92 15.41
C ALA A 204 -2.90 4.17 14.09
N TRP A 205 -3.16 3.37 13.07
CA TRP A 205 -2.59 3.56 11.73
C TRP A 205 -3.66 4.10 10.78
N HIS A 206 -3.31 5.15 10.04
CA HIS A 206 -4.22 5.83 9.13
C HIS A 206 -3.57 6.08 7.77
N TYR A 207 -4.34 5.90 6.70
CA TYR A 207 -3.93 6.34 5.38
C TYR A 207 -4.37 7.78 5.17
N ALA A 208 -3.46 8.68 4.80
CA ALA A 208 -3.74 10.08 4.49
C ALA A 208 -3.32 10.41 3.06
N LEU A 209 -4.26 10.88 2.24
CA LEU A 209 -4.00 11.30 0.87
C LEU A 209 -3.98 12.83 0.81
N VAL A 210 -2.78 13.39 0.67
CA VAL A 210 -2.54 14.82 0.73
C VAL A 210 -2.41 15.38 -0.69
N GLY A 211 -3.46 16.07 -1.13
CA GLY A 211 -3.47 16.79 -2.40
C GLY A 211 -2.72 18.11 -2.30
N GLU A 212 -2.00 18.48 -3.36
CA GLU A 212 -1.18 19.70 -3.42
C GLU A 212 -1.94 20.99 -3.05
N SER A 213 -3.13 21.20 -3.63
CA SER A 213 -3.92 22.42 -3.37
C SER A 213 -4.31 22.55 -1.90
N LEU A 214 -4.77 21.45 -1.31
CA LEU A 214 -5.18 21.39 0.10
C LEU A 214 -3.99 21.61 1.03
N PHE A 215 -2.84 21.02 0.69
CA PHE A 215 -1.60 21.19 1.44
C PHE A 215 -1.20 22.67 1.52
N TRP A 216 -1.15 23.36 0.38
CA TRP A 216 -0.77 24.77 0.34
C TRP A 216 -1.80 25.67 1.02
N GLU A 217 -3.09 25.39 0.86
CA GLU A 217 -4.15 26.13 1.55
C GLU A 217 -3.98 26.07 3.08
N TRP A 218 -3.76 24.87 3.63
CA TRP A 218 -3.58 24.69 5.07
C TRP A 218 -2.28 25.32 5.57
N LYS A 219 -1.18 25.21 4.80
CA LYS A 219 0.10 25.83 5.18
C LYS A 219 -0.02 27.35 5.20
N GLN A 220 -0.72 27.96 4.24
CA GLN A 220 -0.96 29.41 4.21
C GLN A 220 -1.83 29.90 5.37
N LYS A 221 -2.75 29.05 5.85
CA LYS A 221 -3.57 29.32 7.04
C LYS A 221 -2.82 29.09 8.36
N ASN A 222 -1.52 28.80 8.31
CA ASN A 222 -0.68 28.51 9.48
C ASN A 222 -1.22 27.36 10.36
N ALA A 223 -1.89 26.39 9.74
CA ALA A 223 -2.38 25.19 10.41
C ALA A 223 -1.22 24.24 10.79
N ARG A 224 -1.53 23.17 11.52
CA ARG A 224 -0.55 22.10 11.78
C ARG A 224 -0.63 21.02 10.71
N LEU A 225 0.52 20.45 10.34
CA LEU A 225 0.58 19.29 9.44
C LEU A 225 -0.13 18.09 10.06
N ALA A 226 0.02 17.88 11.38
CA ALA A 226 -0.69 16.81 12.09
C ALA A 226 -2.22 16.91 11.92
N GLU A 227 -2.77 18.13 11.93
CA GLU A 227 -4.21 18.37 11.71
C GLU A 227 -4.60 18.11 10.25
N LEU A 228 -3.76 18.52 9.29
CA LEU A 228 -3.97 18.22 7.87
C LEU A 228 -3.97 16.70 7.61
N LEU A 229 -3.09 15.94 8.26
CA LEU A 229 -3.04 14.48 8.14
C LEU A 229 -4.29 13.83 8.73
N ALA A 230 -4.75 14.32 9.89
CA ALA A 230 -5.99 13.87 10.51
C ALA A 230 -7.22 14.19 9.64
N PHE A 231 -7.24 15.36 8.99
CA PHE A 231 -8.29 15.77 8.08
C PHE A 231 -8.28 14.93 6.78
N SER A 232 -7.11 14.72 6.21
CA SER A 232 -6.89 13.99 4.95
C SER A 232 -7.00 12.47 5.09
N ARG A 233 -7.33 11.96 6.28
CA ARG A 233 -7.43 10.52 6.53
C ARG A 233 -8.57 9.92 5.71
N ILE A 234 -8.27 8.85 5.00
CA ILE A 234 -9.28 8.04 4.31
C ILE A 234 -9.91 7.10 5.33
N ARG A 235 -11.22 7.21 5.49
CA ARG A 235 -12.00 6.28 6.31
C ARG A 235 -12.45 5.13 5.41
N THR A 236 -12.06 3.90 5.75
CA THR A 236 -12.68 2.72 5.14
C THR A 236 -14.13 2.67 5.55
N VAL A 237 -15.05 2.49 4.60
CA VAL A 237 -16.40 2.03 4.93
C VAL A 237 -16.25 0.59 5.40
N SER A 238 -16.60 0.31 6.65
CA SER A 238 -16.59 -1.07 7.15
C SER A 238 -17.54 -1.92 6.27
N PRO A 239 -17.20 -3.17 5.92
CA PRO A 239 -18.10 -4.04 5.16
C PRO A 239 -19.50 -4.16 5.79
N GLN A 240 -19.59 -4.03 7.12
CA GLN A 240 -20.85 -4.03 7.88
C GLN A 240 -21.78 -2.85 7.56
N GLN A 241 -21.27 -1.73 7.05
CA GLN A 241 -22.09 -0.58 6.64
C GLN A 241 -22.57 -0.68 5.18
N ALA A 242 -22.03 -1.60 4.38
CA ALA A 242 -22.46 -1.81 3.00
C ALA A 242 -23.67 -2.76 2.88
N GLN A 243 -24.07 -3.44 3.97
CA GLN A 243 -25.27 -4.30 4.01
C GLN A 243 -26.55 -3.56 4.43
N GLY A 244 -26.47 -2.28 4.76
CA GLY A 244 -27.62 -1.46 5.15
C GLY A 244 -28.13 -0.57 4.01
N HIS A 245 -28.56 -1.14 2.88
CA HIS A 245 -29.57 -0.57 1.97
C HIS A 245 -29.80 -1.49 0.76
N LEU A 246 -30.48 -2.60 1.01
CA LEU A 246 -31.41 -3.17 0.03
C LEU A 246 -32.70 -3.43 0.79
N ALA A 247 -33.46 -2.34 0.95
CA ALA A 247 -34.85 -2.41 1.35
C ALA A 247 -35.69 -2.11 0.11
N LEU A 248 -36.52 -3.09 -0.21
CA LEU A 248 -37.58 -3.16 -1.23
C LEU A 248 -37.13 -3.47 -2.67
#